data_AF-A0A957WPB4-F1
#
_entry.id   AF-A0A957WPB4-F1
#
_cell.length_a   1.000
_cell.length_b   1.000
_cell.length_c   1.000
_cell.angle_alpha   90.00
_cell.angle_beta   90.00
_cell.angle_gamma   90.00
#
_symmetry.space_group_name_H-M   'P 1'
#
loop_
_entity.id
_entity.type
_entity.pdbx_description
1 polymer ?
#
loop_
_entity_poly.entity_id
_entity_poly.type
_entity_poly.pdbx_seq_one_letter_code
_entity_poly.pdbx_strand_id
1 'polypeptide(L)'
;MKNSRLLKRQEAILRILAEGDWVSVRTLADSLGVSGWTIRRDLERMEQEGTVQRQHGAASLAAPLSLPVLDSFEQRSGENLTAKQRIGQAAARLLKSNQYVALGAGTTTTQVAQALARLNNHKPLHIMTNALNIAMELAHRPSLHVTCTGGDVRSDHYTLTGPVAERALRAHFYDVAVIGVSGVTAKEGLTVNGQLDAVALEMMIEQSRRLVVVVDSSKIGQVHFVHLAPLSRVDVLVTEQAPLPSFCDALTQTHVELVVPDSD
;
A
#
# COMPACT_ATOMS: atom_id res chain seq x y z
N MET A 1 15.78 13.15 4.88
CA MET A 1 15.10 13.85 5.99
C MET A 1 14.08 14.92 5.54
N LYS A 2 14.45 15.93 4.73
CA LYS A 2 13.50 17.01 4.32
C LYS A 2 12.28 16.49 3.54
N ASN A 3 12.47 15.51 2.65
CA ASN A 3 11.37 14.98 1.82
C ASN A 3 10.32 14.22 2.64
N SER A 4 10.74 13.32 3.55
CA SER A 4 9.81 12.57 4.41
C SER A 4 8.92 13.48 5.29
N ARG A 5 9.46 14.59 5.82
CA ARG A 5 8.66 15.56 6.60
C ARG A 5 7.63 16.32 5.77
N LEU A 6 7.92 16.58 4.50
CA LEU A 6 6.96 17.19 3.58
C LEU A 6 5.80 16.22 3.28
N LEU A 7 6.13 14.97 2.94
CA LEU A 7 5.13 13.93 2.64
C LEU A 7 4.17 13.69 3.81
N LYS A 8 4.71 13.54 5.03
CA LYS A 8 3.88 13.42 6.25
C LYS A 8 2.92 14.60 6.44
N ARG A 9 3.37 15.82 6.11
CA ARG A 9 2.56 17.02 6.26
C ARG A 9 1.46 17.09 5.20
N GLN A 10 1.76 16.73 3.95
CA GLN A 10 0.74 16.67 2.90
C GLN A 10 -0.32 15.60 3.19
N GLU A 11 0.09 14.42 3.67
CA GLU A 11 -0.84 13.39 4.16
C GLU A 11 -1.76 13.94 5.27
N ALA A 12 -1.21 14.70 6.21
CA ALA A 12 -1.99 15.32 7.28
C ALA A 12 -2.94 16.42 6.76
N ILE A 13 -2.52 17.23 5.78
CA ILE A 13 -3.39 18.22 5.14
C ILE A 13 -4.61 17.52 4.53
N LEU A 14 -4.40 16.44 3.78
CA LEU A 14 -5.48 15.72 3.11
C LEU A 14 -6.47 15.10 4.09
N ARG A 15 -5.97 14.57 5.21
CA ARG A 15 -6.83 14.10 6.30
C ARG A 15 -7.74 15.20 6.81
N ILE A 16 -7.21 16.41 7.02
CA ILE A 16 -8.03 17.55 7.47
C ILE A 16 -9.04 17.96 6.38
N LEU A 17 -8.63 17.95 5.10
CA LEU A 17 -9.51 18.27 3.98
C LEU A 17 -10.57 17.18 3.70
N ALA A 18 -10.38 15.97 4.22
CA ALA A 18 -11.34 14.86 4.10
C ALA A 18 -12.62 15.09 4.91
N GLU A 19 -12.49 15.81 6.03
CA GLU A 19 -13.55 15.96 7.03
C GLU A 19 -14.50 17.13 6.72
N GLY A 20 -14.23 17.94 5.70
CA GLY A 20 -15.06 19.10 5.35
C GLY A 20 -14.83 19.65 3.95
N ASP A 21 -15.81 20.40 3.44
CA ASP A 21 -15.83 20.84 2.03
C ASP A 21 -14.75 21.87 1.68
N TRP A 22 -14.40 22.79 2.56
CA TRP A 22 -13.34 23.80 2.33
C TRP A 22 -12.68 24.21 3.66
N VAL A 23 -11.35 24.12 3.75
CA VAL A 23 -10.60 24.44 4.97
C VAL A 23 -9.63 25.60 4.71
N SER A 24 -9.62 26.58 5.61
CA SER A 24 -8.74 27.75 5.47
C SER A 24 -7.27 27.41 5.67
N VAL A 25 -6.37 28.13 4.99
CA VAL A 25 -4.91 28.05 5.21
C VAL A 25 -4.54 28.29 6.67
N ARG A 26 -5.28 29.17 7.36
CA ARG A 26 -5.05 29.47 8.78
C ARG A 26 -5.37 28.25 9.64
N THR A 27 -6.52 27.62 9.42
CA THR A 27 -6.92 26.40 10.13
C THR A 27 -5.89 25.27 9.93
N LEU A 28 -5.45 25.05 8.68
CA LEU A 28 -4.42 24.05 8.39
C LEU A 28 -3.08 24.37 9.08
N ALA A 29 -2.68 25.64 9.11
CA ALA A 29 -1.45 26.10 9.75
C ALA A 29 -1.49 25.87 11.27
N ASP A 30 -2.61 26.25 11.90
CA ASP A 30 -2.85 26.10 13.34
C ASP A 30 -2.90 24.61 13.73
N SER A 31 -3.63 23.77 12.99
CA SER A 31 -3.75 22.32 13.25
C SER A 31 -2.43 21.56 13.09
N LEU A 32 -1.56 21.99 12.17
CA LEU A 32 -0.30 21.31 11.86
C LEU A 32 0.92 21.94 12.54
N GLY A 33 0.74 23.04 13.27
CA GLY A 33 1.82 23.74 13.99
C GLY A 33 2.90 24.32 13.06
N VAL A 34 2.52 24.81 11.88
CA VAL A 34 3.43 25.36 10.87
C VAL A 34 2.98 26.72 10.37
N SER A 35 3.86 27.48 9.71
CA SER A 35 3.49 28.79 9.17
C SER A 35 2.48 28.70 8.02
N GLY A 36 1.61 29.70 7.88
CA GLY A 36 0.70 29.80 6.74
C GLY A 36 1.43 29.89 5.39
N TRP A 37 2.67 30.40 5.36
CA TRP A 37 3.49 30.36 4.15
C TRP A 37 3.87 28.92 3.77
N THR A 38 4.23 28.09 4.75
CA THR A 38 4.51 26.65 4.54
C THR A 38 3.29 25.93 3.97
N ILE A 39 2.11 26.16 4.53
CA ILE A 39 0.85 25.56 4.04
C ILE A 39 0.55 26.01 2.61
N ARG A 40 0.68 27.31 2.29
CA ARG A 40 0.45 27.81 0.91
C ARG A 40 1.36 27.13 -0.09
N ARG A 41 2.65 26.99 0.21
CA ARG A 41 3.61 26.33 -0.68
C ARG A 41 3.30 24.86 -0.86
N ASP A 42 2.89 24.17 0.19
CA ASP A 42 2.52 22.75 0.09
C ASP A 42 1.23 22.57 -0.72
N LEU A 43 0.21 23.40 -0.49
CA LEU A 43 -1.04 23.40 -1.25
C LEU A 43 -0.83 23.76 -2.73
N GLU A 44 0.09 24.67 -3.04
CA GLU A 44 0.49 24.97 -4.43
C GLU A 44 1.02 23.73 -5.15
N ARG A 45 1.88 22.96 -4.47
CA ARG A 45 2.41 21.71 -5.03
C ARG A 45 1.31 20.67 -5.22
N MET A 46 0.44 20.52 -4.22
CA MET A 46 -0.67 19.56 -4.28
C MET A 46 -1.72 19.95 -5.34
N GLU A 47 -1.93 21.24 -5.59
CA GLU A 47 -2.82 21.72 -6.66
C GLU A 47 -2.22 21.43 -8.04
N GLN A 48 -0.90 21.60 -8.22
CA GLN A 48 -0.20 21.20 -9.45
C GLN A 48 -0.27 19.68 -9.69
N GLU A 49 -0.25 18.90 -8.62
CA GLU A 49 -0.45 17.45 -8.61
C GLU A 49 -1.94 17.05 -8.75
N GLY A 50 -2.84 18.03 -8.93
CA GLY A 50 -4.28 17.81 -9.16
C GLY A 50 -5.03 17.24 -7.95
N THR A 51 -4.45 17.33 -6.76
CA THR A 51 -4.94 16.60 -5.57
C THR A 51 -5.74 17.44 -4.60
N VAL A 52 -5.55 18.75 -4.63
CA VAL A 52 -6.38 19.74 -3.94
C VAL A 52 -6.76 20.85 -4.91
N GLN A 53 -7.86 21.51 -4.66
CA GLN A 53 -8.24 22.75 -5.34
C GLN A 53 -8.27 23.90 -4.33
N ARG A 54 -7.87 25.10 -4.77
CA ARG A 54 -7.77 26.27 -3.88
C ARG A 54 -8.75 27.36 -4.28
N GLN A 55 -9.30 28.05 -3.28
CA GLN A 55 -10.18 29.19 -3.49
C GLN A 55 -10.06 30.15 -2.31
N HIS A 56 -9.84 31.45 -2.58
CA HIS A 56 -9.89 32.55 -1.60
C HIS A 56 -9.20 32.26 -0.24
N GLY A 57 -8.03 31.62 -0.25
CA GLY A 57 -7.29 31.31 0.99
C GLY A 57 -7.75 30.06 1.74
N ALA A 58 -8.61 29.25 1.12
CA ALA A 58 -8.99 27.91 1.53
C ALA A 58 -8.59 26.87 0.47
N ALA A 59 -8.62 25.60 0.85
CA ALA A 59 -8.43 24.46 -0.03
C ALA A 59 -9.46 23.38 0.26
N SER A 60 -9.73 22.55 -0.75
CA SER A 60 -10.56 21.36 -0.68
C SER A 60 -9.98 20.26 -1.55
N LEU A 61 -10.52 19.05 -1.49
CA LEU A 61 -10.11 17.95 -2.35
C LEU A 61 -10.59 18.18 -3.79
N ALA A 62 -9.75 17.84 -4.76
CA ALA A 62 -10.08 18.03 -6.18
C ALA A 62 -11.08 17.00 -6.72
N ALA A 63 -11.22 15.83 -6.08
CA ALA A 63 -12.16 14.77 -6.44
C ALA A 63 -12.65 14.04 -5.18
N PRO A 64 -13.82 13.35 -5.22
CA PRO A 64 -14.24 12.45 -4.16
C PRO A 64 -13.27 11.26 -4.10
N LEU A 65 -12.24 11.39 -3.28
CA LEU A 65 -11.32 10.31 -2.94
C LEU A 65 -11.97 9.47 -1.83
N SER A 66 -11.88 8.15 -1.95
CA SER A 66 -12.14 7.28 -0.81
C SER A 66 -10.99 7.50 0.18
N LEU A 67 -11.24 8.28 1.23
CA LEU A 67 -10.23 8.58 2.22
C LEU A 67 -10.30 7.54 3.33
N PRO A 68 -9.16 7.20 3.94
CA PRO A 68 -9.16 6.28 5.05
C PRO A 68 -10.00 6.90 6.18
N VAL A 69 -11.02 6.17 6.62
CA VAL A 69 -11.52 6.28 7.99
C VAL A 69 -10.30 6.12 8.91
N LEU A 70 -10.30 6.80 10.06
CA LEU A 70 -9.20 6.89 11.04
C LEU A 70 -8.86 5.54 11.70
N ASP A 71 -8.60 4.51 10.90
CA ASP A 71 -8.46 3.15 11.36
C ASP A 71 -6.98 2.87 11.53
N SER A 72 -6.60 2.68 12.80
CA SER A 72 -5.25 2.26 13.14
C SER A 72 -4.92 0.93 12.43
N PHE A 73 -3.63 0.59 12.35
CA PHE A 73 -3.25 -0.72 11.80
C PHE A 73 -3.97 -1.85 12.54
N GLU A 74 -4.16 -1.76 13.86
CA GLU A 74 -4.90 -2.77 14.64
C GLU A 74 -6.34 -2.90 14.16
N GLN A 75 -7.04 -1.77 13.97
CA GLN A 75 -8.44 -1.80 13.53
C GLN A 75 -8.56 -2.41 12.13
N ARG A 76 -7.74 -1.96 11.18
CA ARG A 76 -7.67 -2.53 9.82
C ARG A 76 -7.24 -3.99 9.80
N SER A 77 -6.57 -4.47 10.85
CA SER A 77 -6.20 -5.88 10.97
C SER A 77 -7.38 -6.76 11.36
N GLY A 78 -8.34 -6.22 12.14
CA GLY A 78 -9.58 -6.92 12.50
C GLY A 78 -10.62 -6.92 11.38
N GLU A 79 -10.68 -5.85 10.58
CA GLU A 79 -11.62 -5.74 9.46
C GLU A 79 -11.39 -6.82 8.40
N ASN A 80 -12.46 -7.45 7.91
CA ASN A 80 -12.40 -8.46 6.85
C ASN A 80 -11.31 -9.54 7.11
N LEU A 81 -11.02 -9.88 8.38
CA LEU A 81 -9.90 -10.75 8.73
C LEU A 81 -9.98 -12.11 8.04
N THR A 82 -11.15 -12.75 8.03
CA THR A 82 -11.35 -14.04 7.36
C THR A 82 -11.07 -13.97 5.85
N ALA A 83 -11.48 -12.88 5.19
CA ALA A 83 -11.15 -12.63 3.79
C ALA A 83 -9.63 -12.52 3.60
N LYS A 84 -8.96 -11.70 4.43
CA LYS A 84 -7.51 -11.51 4.37
C LYS A 84 -6.73 -12.79 4.64
N GLN A 85 -7.24 -13.67 5.51
CA GLN A 85 -6.66 -14.99 5.76
C GLN A 85 -6.73 -15.88 4.52
N ARG A 86 -7.89 -15.96 3.85
CA ARG A 86 -8.07 -16.72 2.61
C ARG A 86 -7.15 -16.20 1.50
N ILE A 87 -7.10 -14.88 1.33
CA ILE A 87 -6.19 -14.21 0.38
C ILE A 87 -4.73 -14.54 0.70
N GLY A 88 -4.34 -14.44 1.98
CA GLY A 88 -3.00 -14.73 2.45
C GLY A 88 -2.54 -16.16 2.12
N GLN A 89 -3.43 -17.13 2.35
CA GLN A 89 -3.17 -18.54 2.03
C GLN A 89 -3.04 -18.78 0.52
N ALA A 90 -3.92 -18.18 -0.29
CA ALA A 90 -3.86 -18.29 -1.75
C ALA A 90 -2.56 -17.70 -2.30
N ALA A 91 -2.22 -16.47 -1.90
CA ALA A 91 -1.02 -15.80 -2.33
C ALA A 91 0.27 -16.54 -1.91
N ALA A 92 0.31 -17.11 -0.70
CA ALA A 92 1.45 -17.90 -0.25
C ALA A 92 1.70 -19.16 -1.10
N ARG A 93 0.63 -19.77 -1.66
CA ARG A 93 0.75 -20.94 -2.55
C ARG A 93 1.33 -20.61 -3.93
N LEU A 94 1.17 -19.36 -4.39
CA LEU A 94 1.71 -18.89 -5.68
C LEU A 94 3.24 -18.79 -5.68
N LEU A 95 3.86 -18.68 -4.51
CA LEU A 95 5.31 -18.57 -4.37
C LEU A 95 6.01 -19.93 -4.57
N LYS A 96 7.12 -19.85 -5.29
CA LYS A 96 7.96 -21.00 -5.67
C LYS A 96 9.22 -21.03 -4.81
N SER A 97 9.73 -22.23 -4.60
CA SER A 97 10.98 -22.46 -3.86
C SER A 97 12.15 -21.65 -4.44
N ASN A 98 13.02 -21.15 -3.58
CA ASN A 98 14.22 -20.33 -3.85
C ASN A 98 13.96 -18.96 -4.50
N GLN A 99 12.73 -18.44 -4.45
CA GLN A 99 12.45 -17.09 -4.96
C GLN A 99 12.92 -16.00 -4.00
N TYR A 100 13.35 -14.87 -4.59
CA TYR A 100 13.50 -13.59 -3.90
C TYR A 100 12.16 -12.85 -3.96
N VAL A 101 11.58 -12.60 -2.79
CA VAL A 101 10.22 -12.07 -2.63
C VAL A 101 10.29 -10.73 -1.90
N ALA A 102 9.85 -9.66 -2.57
CA ALA A 102 9.53 -8.41 -1.89
C ALA A 102 8.12 -8.52 -1.29
N LEU A 103 8.02 -8.46 0.05
CA LEU A 103 6.74 -8.52 0.75
C LEU A 103 6.43 -7.15 1.36
N GLY A 104 5.44 -6.47 0.76
CA GLY A 104 5.01 -5.14 1.16
C GLY A 104 4.29 -5.13 2.51
N ALA A 105 4.23 -3.95 3.11
CA ALA A 105 3.49 -3.74 4.35
C ALA A 105 1.97 -3.68 4.12
N GLY A 106 1.21 -4.12 5.11
CA GLY A 106 -0.26 -4.13 5.05
C GLY A 106 -0.87 -5.23 5.88
N THR A 107 -2.15 -5.09 6.22
CA THR A 107 -2.87 -6.06 7.03
C THR A 107 -3.13 -7.36 6.25
N THR A 108 -3.43 -7.25 4.95
CA THR A 108 -3.56 -8.41 4.05
C THR A 108 -2.21 -9.10 3.79
N THR A 109 -1.13 -8.35 3.55
CA THR A 109 0.21 -8.95 3.37
C THR A 109 0.75 -9.57 4.66
N THR A 110 0.33 -9.08 5.83
CA THR A 110 0.60 -9.75 7.12
C THR A 110 -0.02 -11.15 7.15
N GLN A 111 -1.22 -11.34 6.57
CA GLN A 111 -1.82 -12.67 6.44
C GLN A 111 -1.06 -13.57 5.45
N VAL A 112 -0.44 -13.01 4.40
CA VAL A 112 0.49 -13.75 3.53
C VAL A 112 1.69 -14.26 4.35
N ALA A 113 2.30 -13.40 5.17
CA ALA A 113 3.40 -13.78 6.04
C ALA A 113 3.01 -14.91 7.00
N GLN A 114 1.87 -14.78 7.68
CA GLN A 114 1.35 -15.80 8.59
C GLN A 114 1.06 -17.13 7.86
N ALA A 115 0.54 -17.08 6.63
CA ALA A 115 0.34 -18.28 5.83
C ALA A 115 1.67 -18.95 5.48
N LEU A 116 2.68 -18.17 5.06
CA LEU A 116 4.03 -18.69 4.78
C LEU A 116 4.67 -19.34 6.01
N ALA A 117 4.53 -18.72 7.18
CA ALA A 117 5.02 -19.23 8.46
C ALA A 117 4.43 -20.59 8.85
N ARG A 118 3.21 -20.91 8.36
CA ARG A 118 2.48 -22.16 8.63
C ARG A 118 2.66 -23.22 7.56
N LEU A 119 3.32 -22.92 6.44
CA LEU A 119 3.52 -23.92 5.38
C LEU A 119 4.50 -25.00 5.86
N ASN A 120 4.00 -26.23 5.96
CA ASN A 120 4.81 -27.41 6.35
C ASN A 120 5.74 -27.92 5.22
N ASN A 121 5.72 -27.29 4.04
CA ASN A 121 6.47 -27.76 2.87
C ASN A 121 7.94 -27.31 2.85
N HIS A 122 8.40 -26.59 3.89
CA HIS A 122 9.77 -26.08 4.02
C HIS A 122 10.31 -25.38 2.77
N LYS A 123 9.44 -24.76 1.94
CA LYS A 123 9.89 -24.06 0.72
C LYS A 123 10.88 -22.96 1.11
N PRO A 124 12.17 -23.06 0.74
CA PRO A 124 13.12 -22.00 0.99
C PRO A 124 12.70 -20.72 0.25
N LEU A 125 12.68 -19.58 0.92
CA LEU A 125 12.40 -18.27 0.32
C LEU A 125 13.34 -17.21 0.89
N HIS A 126 13.72 -16.25 0.06
CA HIS A 126 14.42 -15.04 0.49
C HIS A 126 13.42 -13.88 0.51
N ILE A 127 13.10 -13.37 1.69
CA ILE A 127 12.05 -12.36 1.86
C ILE A 127 12.68 -11.02 2.21
N MET A 128 12.40 -10.00 1.42
CA MET A 128 12.73 -8.61 1.69
C MET A 128 11.47 -7.86 2.08
N THR A 129 11.46 -7.20 3.24
CA THR A 129 10.28 -6.46 3.69
C THR A 129 10.64 -5.16 4.41
N ASN A 130 9.80 -4.14 4.27
CA ASN A 130 9.85 -2.93 5.09
C ASN A 130 8.85 -2.95 6.25
N ALA A 131 8.16 -4.07 6.49
CA ALA A 131 7.21 -4.21 7.58
C ALA A 131 7.87 -4.91 8.77
N LEU A 132 7.95 -4.21 9.91
CA LEU A 132 8.60 -4.72 11.12
C LEU A 132 7.87 -5.94 11.68
N ASN A 133 6.53 -5.89 11.70
CA ASN A 133 5.69 -7.00 12.15
C ASN A 133 5.86 -8.26 11.28
N ILE A 134 5.94 -8.11 9.96
CA ILE A 134 6.20 -9.22 9.04
C ILE A 134 7.60 -9.79 9.25
N ALA A 135 8.62 -8.93 9.40
CA ALA A 135 9.97 -9.39 9.66
C ALA A 135 10.04 -10.24 10.95
N MET A 136 9.40 -9.78 12.03
CA MET A 136 9.32 -10.51 13.30
C MET A 136 8.57 -11.83 13.18
N GLU A 137 7.42 -11.86 12.49
CA GLU A 137 6.62 -13.08 12.27
C GLU A 137 7.43 -14.19 11.58
N LEU A 138 8.29 -13.80 10.64
CA LEU A 138 9.02 -14.74 9.78
C LEU A 138 10.42 -15.08 10.28
N ALA A 139 11.01 -14.30 11.20
CA ALA A 139 12.41 -14.39 11.61
C ALA A 139 12.83 -15.76 12.16
N HIS A 140 11.91 -16.51 12.76
CA HIS A 140 12.21 -17.79 13.40
C HIS A 140 11.94 -19.00 12.50
N ARG A 141 11.62 -18.78 11.21
CA ARG A 141 11.27 -19.86 10.28
C ARG A 141 12.52 -20.36 9.55
N PRO A 142 12.97 -21.61 9.74
CA PRO A 142 14.23 -22.09 9.19
C PRO A 142 14.32 -22.06 7.66
N SER A 143 13.19 -22.19 6.97
CA SER A 143 13.11 -22.13 5.51
C SER A 143 13.00 -20.70 4.98
N LEU A 144 12.96 -19.66 5.80
CA LEU A 144 12.80 -18.28 5.34
C LEU A 144 14.04 -17.46 5.71
N HIS A 145 14.72 -16.95 4.70
CA HIS A 145 15.78 -15.97 4.90
C HIS A 145 15.18 -14.57 4.82
N VAL A 146 15.01 -13.92 5.97
CA VAL A 146 14.30 -12.64 6.07
C VAL A 146 15.27 -11.48 6.19
N THR A 147 15.17 -10.51 5.29
CA THR A 147 15.88 -9.23 5.34
C THR A 147 14.87 -8.11 5.56
N CYS A 148 15.12 -7.30 6.59
CA CYS A 148 14.32 -6.12 6.89
C CYS A 148 15.08 -4.87 6.42
N THR A 149 14.41 -3.98 5.69
CA THR A 149 15.04 -2.84 4.98
C THR A 149 15.75 -1.82 5.90
N GLY A 150 15.44 -1.80 7.20
CA GLY A 150 15.93 -0.78 8.14
C GLY A 150 15.32 0.61 7.88
N GLY A 151 15.70 1.62 8.66
CA GLY A 151 15.23 3.01 8.48
C GLY A 151 14.32 3.52 9.59
N ASP A 152 13.54 4.54 9.30
CA ASP A 152 12.70 5.26 10.27
C ASP A 152 11.40 4.50 10.52
N VAL A 153 11.14 4.17 11.79
CA VAL A 153 9.91 3.48 12.20
C VAL A 153 8.70 4.40 12.07
N ARG A 154 7.69 3.91 11.38
CA ARG A 154 6.36 4.49 11.25
C ARG A 154 5.38 3.59 12.01
N SER A 155 5.09 3.96 13.25
CA SER A 155 4.36 3.13 14.22
C SER A 155 2.91 2.87 13.85
N ASP A 156 2.25 3.82 13.17
CA ASP A 156 0.85 3.72 12.75
C ASP A 156 0.60 2.62 11.70
N HIS A 157 1.64 2.17 11.00
CA HIS A 157 1.56 1.16 9.93
C HIS A 157 2.57 0.01 10.12
N TYR A 158 3.35 0.01 11.22
CA TYR A 158 4.47 -0.90 11.47
C TYR A 158 5.49 -0.98 10.33
N THR A 159 5.71 0.13 9.62
CA THR A 159 6.63 0.20 8.48
C THR A 159 7.94 0.90 8.80
N LEU A 160 8.95 0.57 8.02
CA LEU A 160 10.22 1.26 7.96
C LEU A 160 10.26 2.11 6.69
N THR A 161 10.67 3.36 6.86
CA THR A 161 10.60 4.37 5.81
C THR A 161 11.90 5.18 5.71
N GLY A 162 11.98 6.01 4.68
CA GLY A 162 13.08 6.94 4.49
C GLY A 162 14.29 6.34 3.78
N PRO A 163 15.37 7.14 3.60
CA PRO A 163 16.41 6.84 2.62
C PRO A 163 17.15 5.52 2.81
N VAL A 164 17.22 5.01 4.05
CA VAL A 164 17.82 3.70 4.34
C VAL A 164 16.95 2.59 3.77
N ALA A 165 15.66 2.61 4.09
CA ALA A 165 14.69 1.63 3.59
C ALA A 165 14.65 1.64 2.06
N GLU A 166 14.56 2.84 1.49
CA GLU A 166 14.51 3.06 0.05
C GLU A 166 15.76 2.53 -0.66
N ARG A 167 16.96 2.79 -0.12
CA ARG A 167 18.21 2.27 -0.70
C ARG A 167 18.23 0.75 -0.66
N ALA A 168 17.80 0.15 0.44
CA ALA A 168 17.78 -1.29 0.58
C ALA A 168 16.82 -1.92 -0.45
N LEU A 169 15.64 -1.33 -0.65
CA LEU A 169 14.66 -1.81 -1.65
C LEU A 169 15.17 -1.70 -3.09
N ARG A 170 15.83 -0.60 -3.46
CA ARG A 170 16.40 -0.41 -4.82
C ARG A 170 17.64 -1.25 -5.10
N ALA A 171 18.36 -1.70 -4.07
CA ALA A 171 19.62 -2.42 -4.24
C ALA A 171 19.45 -3.90 -4.62
N HIS A 172 18.21 -4.43 -4.65
CA HIS A 172 17.94 -5.83 -4.88
C HIS A 172 16.88 -6.00 -5.96
N PHE A 173 17.05 -7.04 -6.79
CA PHE A 173 16.02 -7.51 -7.71
C PHE A 173 15.21 -8.63 -7.06
N TYR A 174 13.92 -8.67 -7.36
CA TYR A 174 13.01 -9.69 -6.83
C TYR A 174 12.37 -10.48 -7.97
N ASP A 175 12.16 -11.77 -7.72
CA ASP A 175 11.35 -12.60 -8.63
C ASP A 175 9.88 -12.19 -8.54
N VAL A 176 9.40 -11.90 -7.33
CA VAL A 176 7.99 -11.58 -7.07
C VAL A 176 7.88 -10.46 -6.03
N ALA A 177 7.06 -9.46 -6.30
CA ALA A 177 6.51 -8.57 -5.28
C ALA A 177 5.11 -9.04 -4.89
N VAL A 178 4.86 -9.15 -3.59
CA VAL A 178 3.52 -9.34 -3.03
C VAL A 178 3.15 -8.11 -2.22
N ILE A 179 2.17 -7.35 -2.69
CA ILE A 179 1.79 -6.06 -2.08
C ILE A 179 0.29 -5.95 -1.85
N GLY A 180 -0.11 -5.21 -0.83
CA GLY A 180 -1.48 -4.73 -0.66
C GLY A 180 -1.59 -3.30 -1.16
N VAL A 181 -2.79 -2.90 -1.59
CA VAL A 181 -3.11 -1.52 -1.99
C VAL A 181 -4.36 -1.04 -1.26
N SER A 182 -4.60 0.28 -1.25
CA SER A 182 -5.79 0.84 -0.61
C SER A 182 -6.99 0.78 -1.55
N GLY A 183 -6.78 0.88 -2.86
CA GLY A 183 -7.84 0.65 -3.84
C GLY A 183 -7.31 0.22 -5.19
N VAL A 184 -8.19 -0.41 -5.97
CA VAL A 184 -7.92 -0.81 -7.35
C VAL A 184 -9.14 -0.61 -8.23
N THR A 185 -8.94 0.04 -9.38
CA THR A 185 -9.98 0.20 -10.41
C THR A 185 -9.44 -0.13 -11.80
N ALA A 186 -10.36 -0.35 -12.74
CA ALA A 186 -10.01 -0.60 -14.15
C ALA A 186 -9.34 0.62 -14.82
N LYS A 187 -9.71 1.84 -14.40
CA LYS A 187 -9.30 3.09 -15.05
C LYS A 187 -8.10 3.74 -14.36
N GLU A 188 -8.17 3.91 -13.05
CA GLU A 188 -7.14 4.56 -12.23
C GLU A 188 -6.04 3.58 -11.78
N GLY A 189 -6.24 2.27 -11.91
CA GLY A 189 -5.25 1.27 -11.52
C GLY A 189 -5.12 1.12 -10.01
N LEU A 190 -3.90 0.90 -9.53
CA LEU A 190 -3.56 0.71 -8.13
C LEU A 190 -3.41 2.07 -7.44
N THR A 191 -4.05 2.23 -6.28
CA THR A 191 -3.96 3.46 -5.48
C THR A 191 -3.72 3.17 -4.00
N VAL A 192 -3.03 4.08 -3.32
CA VAL A 192 -2.74 4.02 -1.88
C VAL A 192 -3.04 5.34 -1.19
N ASN A 193 -3.21 5.29 0.14
CA ASN A 193 -3.59 6.47 0.93
C ASN A 193 -2.51 7.54 1.07
N GLY A 194 -1.24 7.13 1.07
CA GLY A 194 -0.13 8.00 1.47
C GLY A 194 1.10 7.80 0.62
N GLN A 195 1.81 8.89 0.38
CA GLN A 195 2.99 8.89 -0.49
C GLN A 195 4.17 8.17 0.17
N LEU A 196 4.23 8.12 1.51
CA LEU A 196 5.23 7.30 2.19
C LEU A 196 5.03 5.80 1.95
N ASP A 197 3.78 5.34 1.86
CA ASP A 197 3.48 3.94 1.52
C ASP A 197 3.78 3.69 0.03
N ALA A 198 3.41 4.63 -0.85
CA ALA A 198 3.67 4.53 -2.28
C ALA A 198 5.16 4.35 -2.59
N VAL A 199 6.03 5.17 -2.01
CA VAL A 199 7.48 5.16 -2.27
C VAL A 199 8.11 3.76 -2.11
N ALA A 200 7.77 3.04 -1.03
CA ALA A 200 8.29 1.69 -0.83
C ALA A 200 7.71 0.67 -1.82
N LEU A 201 6.39 0.75 -2.08
CA LEU A 201 5.70 -0.15 -2.99
C LEU A 201 6.14 0.05 -4.45
N GLU A 202 6.36 1.29 -4.89
CA GLU A 202 6.90 1.63 -6.22
C GLU A 202 8.24 0.92 -6.44
N MET A 203 9.15 1.01 -5.48
CA MET A 203 10.45 0.33 -5.60
C MET A 203 10.30 -1.20 -5.63
N MET A 204 9.39 -1.77 -4.84
CA MET A 204 9.11 -3.20 -4.91
C MET A 204 8.56 -3.59 -6.29
N ILE A 205 7.64 -2.81 -6.85
CA ILE A 205 7.06 -3.03 -8.19
C ILE A 205 8.12 -2.91 -9.28
N GLU A 206 8.93 -1.85 -9.25
CA GLU A 206 9.97 -1.57 -10.25
C GLU A 206 11.05 -2.66 -10.28
N GLN A 207 11.45 -3.16 -9.11
CA GLN A 207 12.52 -4.16 -8.99
C GLN A 207 12.04 -5.61 -9.13
N SER A 208 10.75 -5.85 -9.35
CA SER A 208 10.17 -7.19 -9.40
C SER A 208 9.78 -7.62 -10.82
N ARG A 209 10.09 -8.87 -11.16
CA ARG A 209 9.66 -9.48 -12.43
C ARG A 209 8.16 -9.73 -12.49
N ARG A 210 7.58 -10.20 -11.38
CA ARG A 210 6.15 -10.50 -11.23
C ARG A 210 5.54 -9.72 -10.08
N LEU A 211 4.38 -9.11 -10.30
CA LEU A 211 3.61 -8.37 -9.32
C LEU A 211 2.34 -9.13 -8.93
N VAL A 212 2.24 -9.51 -7.67
CA VAL A 212 1.05 -10.10 -7.05
C VAL A 212 0.42 -9.06 -6.13
N VAL A 213 -0.80 -8.64 -6.45
CA VAL A 213 -1.58 -7.70 -5.63
C VAL A 213 -2.58 -8.50 -4.80
N VAL A 214 -2.54 -8.31 -3.48
CA VAL A 214 -3.47 -8.93 -2.52
C VAL A 214 -4.44 -7.87 -1.99
N VAL A 215 -5.71 -7.99 -2.30
CA VAL A 215 -6.76 -7.03 -1.88
C VAL A 215 -8.00 -7.77 -1.46
N ASP A 216 -8.64 -7.34 -0.37
CA ASP A 216 -10.00 -7.77 -0.11
C ASP A 216 -10.99 -6.99 -1.00
N SER A 217 -12.14 -7.58 -1.30
CA SER A 217 -13.09 -7.03 -2.27
C SER A 217 -13.58 -5.62 -1.95
N SER A 218 -13.54 -5.20 -0.68
CA SER A 218 -13.90 -3.81 -0.31
C SER A 218 -12.99 -2.76 -0.93
N LYS A 219 -11.81 -3.14 -1.41
CA LYS A 219 -10.83 -2.24 -2.05
C LYS A 219 -11.00 -2.16 -3.57
N ILE A 220 -11.82 -3.03 -4.16
CA ILE A 220 -12.09 -3.02 -5.60
C ILE A 220 -13.12 -1.93 -5.91
N GLY A 221 -12.86 -1.15 -6.95
CA GLY A 221 -13.66 0.02 -7.31
C GLY A 221 -13.37 1.27 -6.49
N GLN A 222 -12.40 1.21 -5.57
CA GLN A 222 -12.00 2.35 -4.74
C GLN A 222 -10.79 3.07 -5.34
N VAL A 223 -10.83 4.41 -5.29
CA VAL A 223 -9.73 5.29 -5.71
C VAL A 223 -9.23 6.06 -4.51
N HIS A 224 -7.93 5.93 -4.22
CA HIS A 224 -7.24 6.60 -3.13
C HIS A 224 -6.25 7.65 -3.65
N PHE A 225 -5.74 8.42 -2.72
CA PHE A 225 -4.99 9.66 -2.96
C PHE A 225 -3.80 9.52 -3.91
N VAL A 226 -2.96 8.50 -3.71
CA VAL A 226 -1.72 8.32 -4.49
C VAL A 226 -1.93 7.23 -5.52
N HIS A 227 -1.81 7.59 -6.79
CA HIS A 227 -1.65 6.62 -7.86
C HIS A 227 -0.32 5.88 -7.71
N LEU A 228 -0.36 4.55 -7.71
CA LEU A 228 0.80 3.68 -7.57
C LEU A 228 1.26 3.10 -8.91
N ALA A 229 0.35 2.47 -9.65
CA ALA A 229 0.66 1.82 -10.93
C ALA A 229 -0.63 1.55 -11.73
N PRO A 230 -0.57 1.51 -13.08
CA PRO A 230 -1.71 1.09 -13.87
C PRO A 230 -2.06 -0.39 -13.61
N LEU A 231 -3.32 -0.78 -13.86
CA LEU A 231 -3.78 -2.16 -13.69
C LEU A 231 -2.95 -3.16 -14.53
N SER A 232 -2.51 -2.75 -15.72
CA SER A 232 -1.67 -3.54 -16.62
C SER A 232 -0.28 -3.87 -16.08
N ARG A 233 0.16 -3.25 -14.98
CA ARG A 233 1.41 -3.62 -14.31
C ARG A 233 1.27 -4.87 -13.44
N VAL A 234 0.04 -5.24 -13.07
CA VAL A 234 -0.28 -6.38 -12.21
C VAL A 234 -0.19 -7.67 -13.03
N ASP A 235 0.48 -8.69 -12.50
CA ASP A 235 0.48 -10.01 -13.12
C ASP A 235 -0.62 -10.90 -12.52
N VAL A 236 -0.82 -10.79 -11.19
CA VAL A 236 -1.85 -11.54 -10.47
C VAL A 236 -2.57 -10.63 -9.47
N LEU A 237 -3.90 -10.68 -9.47
CA LEU A 237 -4.73 -10.10 -8.43
C LEU A 237 -5.39 -11.22 -7.61
N VAL A 238 -5.17 -11.21 -6.31
CA VAL A 238 -5.75 -12.17 -5.36
C VAL A 238 -6.77 -11.46 -4.49
N THR A 239 -8.00 -11.98 -4.49
CA THR A 239 -9.14 -11.49 -3.70
C THR A 239 -9.94 -12.66 -3.16
N GLU A 240 -10.73 -12.47 -2.11
CA GLU A 240 -11.53 -13.53 -1.48
C GLU A 240 -12.80 -13.88 -2.25
N GLN A 241 -13.28 -13.00 -3.12
CA GLN A 241 -14.49 -13.19 -3.90
C GLN A 241 -14.37 -12.62 -5.30
N ALA A 242 -15.08 -13.23 -6.25
CA ALA A 242 -15.11 -12.78 -7.64
C ALA A 242 -15.64 -11.33 -7.73
N PRO A 243 -14.90 -10.42 -8.40
CA PRO A 243 -15.35 -9.06 -8.66
C PRO A 243 -16.57 -9.02 -9.60
N LEU A 244 -17.14 -7.82 -9.78
CA LEU A 244 -18.17 -7.59 -10.80
C LEU A 244 -17.64 -7.93 -12.21
N PRO A 245 -18.51 -8.42 -13.13
CA PRO A 245 -18.09 -8.80 -14.48
C PRO A 245 -17.29 -7.73 -15.22
N SER A 246 -17.66 -6.46 -15.08
CA SER A 246 -16.96 -5.33 -15.70
C SER A 246 -15.49 -5.21 -15.25
N PHE A 247 -15.18 -5.54 -14.00
CA PHE A 247 -13.81 -5.55 -13.51
C PHE A 247 -13.06 -6.81 -13.99
N CYS A 248 -13.73 -7.97 -14.02
CA CYS A 248 -13.15 -9.19 -14.59
C CYS A 248 -12.78 -9.03 -16.08
N ASP A 249 -13.62 -8.34 -16.86
CA ASP A 249 -13.34 -8.00 -18.25
C ASP A 249 -12.10 -7.12 -18.37
N ALA A 250 -11.97 -6.12 -17.48
CA ALA A 250 -10.79 -5.26 -17.43
C ALA A 250 -9.50 -6.03 -17.07
N LEU A 251 -9.57 -6.97 -16.11
CA LEU A 251 -8.44 -7.86 -15.79
C LEU A 251 -8.04 -8.69 -17.01
N THR A 252 -9.02 -9.24 -17.74
CA THR A 252 -8.77 -10.03 -18.96
C THR A 252 -8.10 -9.18 -20.05
N GLN A 253 -8.60 -7.97 -20.29
CA GLN A 253 -8.03 -7.03 -21.28
C GLN A 253 -6.60 -6.59 -20.95
N THR A 254 -6.25 -6.58 -19.66
CA THR A 254 -4.93 -6.19 -19.16
C THR A 254 -4.02 -7.40 -18.87
N HIS A 255 -4.47 -8.62 -19.19
CA HIS A 255 -3.76 -9.87 -18.96
C HIS A 255 -3.42 -10.15 -17.48
N VAL A 256 -4.23 -9.61 -16.56
CA VAL A 256 -4.09 -9.87 -15.12
C VAL A 256 -4.76 -11.19 -14.77
N GLU A 257 -4.01 -12.11 -14.17
CA GLU A 257 -4.56 -13.35 -13.62
C GLU A 257 -5.38 -13.05 -12.37
N LEU A 258 -6.65 -13.45 -12.35
CA LEU A 258 -7.49 -13.38 -11.14
C LEU A 258 -7.41 -14.70 -10.37
N VAL A 259 -7.04 -14.63 -9.09
CA VAL A 259 -7.08 -15.77 -8.16
C VAL A 259 -8.12 -15.50 -7.09
N VAL A 260 -9.13 -16.37 -7.03
CA VAL A 260 -10.14 -16.40 -5.97
C VAL A 260 -10.01 -17.76 -5.27
N PRO A 261 -9.65 -17.82 -3.97
CA PRO A 261 -9.59 -19.08 -3.25
C PRO A 261 -10.99 -19.67 -3.11
N ASP A 262 -11.07 -20.99 -3.20
CA ASP A 262 -12.30 -21.72 -2.95
C ASP A 262 -12.88 -21.36 -1.57
N SER A 263 -14.22 -21.40 -1.49
CA SER A 263 -14.90 -21.30 -0.20
C SER A 263 -14.87 -22.69 0.42
N ASP A 264 -14.08 -22.86 1.48
CA ASP A 264 -14.09 -24.06 2.32
C ASP A 264 -15.51 -24.35 2.86
#